data_AF-A0A1I8JJG6-F1
#
_entry.id   AF-A0A1I8JJG6-F1
#
_cell.length_a   1.000
_cell.length_b   1.000
_cell.length_c   1.000
_cell.angle_alpha   90.00
_cell.angle_beta   90.00
_cell.angle_gamma   90.00
#
_symmetry.space_group_name_H-M   'P 1'
#
loop_
_entity.id
_entity.type
_entity.pdbx_description
1 polymer ?
#
loop_
_entity_poly.entity_id
_entity_poly.type
_entity_poly.pdbx_seq_one_letter_code
_entity_poly.pdbx_strand_id
1 'polypeptide(L)'
;AAIGMVWPLPSLLLTLLVLSHSPSVSAFDQRELQLFDLRSTAISYELLNTKREASSQEIRRAFRRVSMQYIRIGYDEILDNGLPDWRTPMFYYRKWRKMSLAEVMLVFCLAFTVGHYLVLWGVYIERKLAFDDLFRRKASKKKQKQLEEELEQEPLVGPGWRDLLPLAIGRGLYACAVGAPGACRWALDSLADWRDAELQRKRAAKAEAEAAAEEARRREQRKQQKRERREQQLAQVQQQLLAEQQQPLPTPPVKAAVSNGDQAESTTPPALVEGPWSEAEQQLLVKAVARFPSGTPGRWEKIAALLHRAVPDVAARAREAEQQMRRQAAASLNAAFEVNTDGAAVCGESDSDSDADSDGGAGRAQRRRRNKRQKQQQQQRGVTVKAEEDDIDEAQQRTRAW
;
A
#
# COMPACT_ATOMS: atom_id res chain seq x y z
N ALA A 1 7.99 1.17 3.06
CA ALA A 1 8.97 0.99 1.98
C ALA A 1 8.22 0.60 0.71
N ALA A 2 7.92 1.58 -0.15
CA ALA A 2 7.48 1.40 -1.55
C ALA A 2 7.24 2.81 -2.12
N ILE A 3 8.27 3.65 -2.10
CA ILE A 3 8.28 4.86 -2.93
C ILE A 3 8.86 4.37 -4.25
N GLY A 4 7.98 3.87 -5.12
CA GLY A 4 8.32 3.44 -6.45
C GLY A 4 9.03 4.59 -7.16
N MET A 5 10.26 4.34 -7.58
CA MET A 5 11.06 5.19 -8.44
C MET A 5 10.28 5.49 -9.74
N VAL A 6 9.46 6.54 -9.72
CA VAL A 6 9.04 7.22 -10.94
C VAL A 6 10.20 8.12 -11.33
N TRP A 7 11.25 7.51 -11.88
CA TRP A 7 12.32 8.26 -12.53
C TRP A 7 11.75 8.96 -13.78
N PRO A 8 12.27 10.14 -14.14
CA PRO A 8 11.48 11.17 -14.76
C PRO A 8 11.47 10.94 -16.27
N LEU A 9 10.36 10.43 -16.80
CA LEU A 9 9.98 10.61 -18.20
C LEU A 9 10.28 12.04 -18.73
N PRO A 10 10.07 13.13 -17.96
CA PRO A 10 10.45 14.47 -18.42
C PRO A 10 11.97 14.68 -18.55
N SER A 11 12.81 14.01 -17.75
CA SER A 11 14.26 14.15 -17.81
C SER A 11 14.84 13.43 -19.03
N LEU A 12 14.29 12.26 -19.37
CA LEU A 12 14.67 11.50 -20.56
C LEU A 12 14.27 12.27 -21.85
N LEU A 13 13.10 12.90 -21.85
CA LEU A 13 12.61 13.70 -22.96
C LEU A 13 13.41 15.01 -23.12
N LEU A 14 13.81 15.65 -22.01
CA LEU A 14 14.71 16.80 -22.03
C LEU A 14 16.09 16.43 -22.57
N THR A 15 16.64 15.27 -22.17
CA THR A 15 17.91 14.78 -22.72
C THR A 15 17.83 14.48 -24.21
N LEU A 16 16.71 13.91 -24.68
CA LEU A 16 16.50 13.65 -26.11
C LEU A 16 16.35 14.94 -26.92
N LEU A 17 15.69 15.97 -26.37
CA LEU A 17 15.55 17.29 -27.00
C LEU A 17 16.90 18.03 -27.10
N VAL A 18 17.73 17.92 -26.06
CA VAL A 18 19.09 18.50 -26.02
C VAL A 18 20.03 17.75 -26.98
N LEU A 19 19.92 16.41 -27.06
CA LEU A 19 20.64 15.63 -28.07
C LEU A 19 20.17 15.93 -29.49
N SER A 20 18.88 16.28 -29.70
CA SER A 20 18.37 16.65 -31.03
C SER A 20 18.85 18.03 -31.52
N HIS A 21 19.19 18.94 -30.61
CA HIS A 21 19.69 20.28 -30.92
C HIS A 21 21.22 20.34 -31.03
N SER A 22 21.91 19.21 -30.82
CA SER A 22 23.36 19.13 -31.00
C SER A 22 23.67 19.06 -32.51
N PRO A 23 24.34 20.05 -33.12
CA PRO A 23 24.58 20.13 -34.57
C PRO A 23 25.60 19.09 -35.09
N SER A 24 25.94 18.07 -34.30
CA SER A 24 27.08 17.17 -34.55
C SER A 24 26.73 15.79 -35.09
N VAL A 25 25.45 15.48 -35.35
CA VAL A 25 25.10 14.26 -36.09
C VAL A 25 25.03 14.61 -37.57
N SER A 26 26.21 14.68 -38.20
CA SER A 26 26.35 14.69 -39.65
C SER A 26 25.60 13.47 -40.21
N ALA A 27 24.47 13.73 -40.87
CA ALA A 27 23.67 12.68 -41.48
C ALA A 27 24.50 11.94 -42.54
N PHE A 28 24.40 10.62 -42.51
CA PHE A 28 25.10 9.70 -43.39
C PHE A 28 24.94 10.06 -44.88
N ASP A 29 26.11 10.07 -45.51
CA ASP A 29 26.45 10.26 -46.91
C ASP A 29 25.33 10.11 -47.96
N GLN A 30 25.11 11.22 -48.68
CA GLN A 30 24.18 11.40 -49.80
C GLN A 30 24.75 10.90 -51.14
N ARG A 31 25.97 10.33 -51.15
CA ARG A 31 26.64 9.82 -52.35
C ARG A 31 25.91 8.66 -53.05
N GLU A 32 25.04 7.93 -52.36
CA GLU A 32 24.26 6.82 -52.95
C GLU A 32 22.99 7.24 -53.72
N LEU A 33 22.54 8.48 -53.59
CA LEU A 33 21.31 8.97 -54.25
C LEU A 33 21.58 9.40 -55.70
N GLN A 34 22.81 9.80 -56.02
CA GLN A 34 23.20 10.25 -57.36
C GLN A 34 23.27 9.10 -58.38
N LEU A 35 23.23 7.84 -57.92
CA LEU A 35 23.38 6.67 -58.78
C LEU A 35 22.07 6.19 -59.42
N PHE A 36 20.91 6.57 -58.88
CA PHE A 36 19.60 6.15 -59.41
C PHE A 36 19.15 7.00 -60.60
N ASP A 37 19.70 8.21 -60.74
CA ASP A 37 19.31 9.14 -61.81
C ASP A 37 19.90 8.75 -63.19
N LEU A 38 20.96 7.93 -63.19
CA LEU A 38 21.66 7.45 -64.39
C LEU A 38 20.80 6.63 -65.37
N ARG A 39 19.70 6.03 -64.91
CA ARG A 39 18.83 5.17 -65.75
C ARG A 39 17.52 5.83 -66.15
N SER A 40 17.09 6.90 -65.47
CA SER A 40 15.78 7.55 -65.71
C SER A 40 15.86 8.88 -66.43
N THR A 41 16.99 9.59 -66.37
CA THR A 41 17.15 10.83 -67.13
C THR A 41 17.92 10.56 -68.42
N ALA A 42 17.28 10.88 -69.53
CA ALA A 42 17.80 10.73 -70.89
C ALA A 42 19.25 11.23 -70.98
N ILE A 43 20.21 10.32 -71.24
CA ILE A 43 21.63 10.54 -71.54
C ILE A 43 22.05 12.00 -71.30
N SER A 44 22.17 12.39 -70.03
CA SER A 44 22.51 13.76 -69.68
C SER A 44 23.94 14.00 -70.13
N TYR A 45 24.12 14.71 -71.24
CA TYR A 45 25.43 15.12 -71.77
C TYR A 45 26.32 15.78 -70.70
N GLU A 46 25.69 16.38 -69.69
CA GLU A 46 26.29 16.95 -68.48
C GLU A 46 27.00 15.90 -67.59
N LEU A 47 26.42 14.71 -67.42
CA LEU A 47 27.00 13.63 -66.63
C LEU A 47 28.19 12.96 -67.35
N LEU A 48 28.10 12.85 -68.68
CA LEU A 48 29.20 12.41 -69.52
C LEU A 48 30.28 13.50 -69.69
N ASN A 49 30.03 14.72 -69.18
CA ASN A 49 30.83 15.92 -69.36
C ASN A 49 31.20 16.14 -70.84
N THR A 50 30.20 16.00 -71.72
CA THR A 50 30.31 16.15 -73.18
C THR A 50 29.36 17.23 -73.66
N LYS A 51 29.70 17.91 -74.75
CA LYS A 51 28.80 18.88 -75.38
C LYS A 51 27.66 18.14 -76.11
N ARG A 52 26.48 18.77 -76.24
CA ARG A 52 25.33 18.20 -76.96
C ARG A 52 25.59 17.94 -78.46
N GLU A 53 26.62 18.55 -79.02
CA GLU A 53 27.07 18.43 -80.42
C GLU A 53 28.23 17.43 -80.60
N ALA A 54 28.62 16.70 -79.55
CA ALA A 54 29.77 15.80 -79.58
C ALA A 54 29.60 14.62 -80.55
N SER A 55 30.71 14.19 -81.15
CA SER A 55 30.74 13.07 -82.09
C SER A 55 30.40 11.75 -81.39
N SER A 56 29.74 10.82 -82.10
CA SER A 56 29.39 9.50 -81.55
C SER A 56 30.59 8.73 -80.98
N GLN A 57 31.80 9.00 -81.47
CA GLN A 57 33.04 8.42 -80.93
C GLN A 57 33.42 9.00 -79.57
N GLU A 58 33.22 10.30 -79.36
CA GLU A 58 33.50 10.99 -78.09
C GLU A 58 32.53 10.54 -77.01
N ILE A 59 31.25 10.40 -77.36
CA ILE A 59 30.22 9.85 -76.48
C ILE A 59 30.59 8.42 -76.04
N ARG A 60 31.03 7.55 -76.97
CA ARG A 60 31.50 6.20 -76.62
C ARG A 60 32.75 6.21 -75.72
N ARG A 61 33.68 7.15 -75.91
CA ARG A 61 34.86 7.30 -75.04
C ARG A 61 34.48 7.82 -73.65
N ALA A 62 33.58 8.79 -73.56
CA ALA A 62 33.06 9.32 -72.30
C ALA A 62 32.29 8.24 -71.52
N PHE A 63 31.42 7.50 -72.19
CA PHE A 63 30.69 6.38 -71.60
C PHE A 63 31.62 5.29 -71.06
N ARG A 64 32.67 4.91 -71.81
CA ARG A 64 33.67 3.94 -71.33
C ARG A 64 34.42 4.42 -70.09
N ARG A 65 34.71 5.72 -69.97
CA ARG A 65 35.34 6.27 -68.76
C ARG A 65 34.41 6.20 -67.55
N VAL A 66 33.16 6.65 -67.71
CA VAL A 66 32.17 6.65 -66.62
C VAL A 66 31.81 5.22 -66.19
N SER A 67 31.57 4.32 -67.14
CA SER A 67 31.30 2.91 -66.84
C SER A 67 32.47 2.23 -66.12
N MET A 68 33.71 2.49 -66.53
CA MET A 68 34.89 1.97 -65.82
C MET A 68 35.00 2.52 -64.40
N GLN A 69 34.68 3.80 -64.16
CA GLN A 69 34.66 4.35 -62.81
C GLN A 69 33.56 3.73 -61.94
N TYR A 70 32.36 3.52 -62.50
CA TYR A 70 31.26 2.85 -61.81
C TYR A 70 31.62 1.42 -61.40
N ILE A 71 32.21 0.65 -62.33
CA ILE A 71 32.64 -0.71 -62.07
C ILE A 71 33.72 -0.74 -60.96
N ARG A 72 34.63 0.24 -60.94
CA ARG A 72 35.65 0.37 -59.86
C ARG A 72 35.00 0.62 -58.50
N ILE A 73 34.03 1.52 -58.41
CA ILE A 73 33.31 1.78 -57.16
C ILE A 73 32.61 0.51 -56.67
N GLY A 74 32.01 -0.27 -57.58
CA GLY A 74 31.41 -1.57 -57.23
C GLY A 74 32.43 -2.61 -56.75
N TYR A 75 33.64 -2.62 -57.31
CA TYR A 75 34.72 -3.46 -56.81
C TYR A 75 35.21 -3.01 -55.43
N ASP A 76 35.41 -1.70 -55.22
CA ASP A 76 35.85 -1.14 -53.95
C ASP A 76 34.82 -1.45 -52.83
N GLU A 77 33.53 -1.39 -53.12
CA GLU A 77 32.45 -1.75 -52.19
C GLU A 77 32.47 -3.25 -51.82
N ILE A 78 32.80 -4.13 -52.76
CA ILE A 78 32.95 -5.58 -52.53
C ILE A 78 34.24 -5.87 -51.75
N LEU A 79 35.31 -5.08 -51.96
CA LEU A 79 36.56 -5.18 -51.20
C LEU A 79 36.36 -4.81 -49.73
N ASP A 80 35.59 -3.76 -49.45
CA ASP A 80 35.32 -3.29 -48.09
C ASP A 80 34.26 -4.14 -47.37
N ASN A 81 33.20 -4.56 -48.07
CA ASN A 81 32.04 -5.24 -47.46
C ASN A 81 31.99 -6.76 -47.72
N GLY A 82 32.90 -7.29 -48.52
CA GLY A 82 32.92 -8.70 -48.93
C GLY A 82 31.99 -9.02 -50.11
N LEU A 83 32.07 -10.26 -50.62
CA LEU A 83 31.14 -10.71 -51.66
C LEU A 83 29.70 -10.74 -51.12
N PRO A 84 28.71 -10.34 -51.93
CA PRO A 84 27.32 -10.39 -51.52
C PRO A 84 26.92 -11.84 -51.25
N ASP A 85 26.69 -12.15 -49.97
CA ASP A 85 26.37 -13.49 -49.52
C ASP A 85 24.96 -13.87 -50.01
N TRP A 86 24.76 -15.13 -50.43
CA TRP A 86 23.49 -15.63 -51.00
C TRP A 86 22.31 -15.61 -50.02
N ARG A 87 22.58 -15.38 -48.74
CA ARG A 87 21.58 -15.18 -47.67
C ARG A 87 21.00 -13.77 -47.64
N THR A 88 21.65 -12.81 -48.27
CA THR A 88 21.13 -11.44 -48.43
C THR A 88 20.33 -11.46 -49.72
N PRO A 89 18.98 -11.46 -49.65
CA PRO A 89 18.22 -11.62 -50.86
C PRO A 89 18.47 -10.41 -51.76
N MET A 90 18.72 -10.68 -53.04
CA MET A 90 18.95 -9.68 -54.10
C MET A 90 17.65 -8.95 -54.44
N PHE A 91 16.99 -8.40 -53.42
CA PHE A 91 15.87 -7.49 -53.55
C PHE A 91 16.43 -6.09 -53.37
N TYR A 92 16.22 -5.26 -54.38
CA TYR A 92 16.34 -3.81 -54.30
C TYR A 92 15.76 -3.35 -52.96
N TYR A 93 16.61 -2.98 -52.01
CA TYR A 93 16.16 -2.19 -50.90
C TYR A 93 15.54 -0.95 -51.54
N ARG A 94 14.21 -0.83 -51.43
CA ARG A 94 13.50 0.41 -51.69
C ARG A 94 14.17 1.42 -50.76
N LYS A 95 15.14 2.16 -51.32
CA LYS A 95 16.06 3.04 -50.59
C LYS A 95 15.22 3.93 -49.71
N TRP A 96 15.14 3.60 -48.43
CA TRP A 96 14.52 4.47 -47.46
C TRP A 96 15.38 5.73 -47.45
N ARG A 97 14.79 6.90 -47.69
CA ARG A 97 15.47 8.17 -47.52
C ARG A 97 16.14 8.10 -46.15
N LYS A 98 17.48 8.24 -46.10
CA LYS A 98 18.23 8.32 -44.84
C LYS A 98 17.68 9.54 -44.10
N MET A 99 16.68 9.32 -43.23
CA MET A 99 16.00 10.39 -42.52
C MET A 99 16.87 10.78 -41.32
N SER A 100 17.00 12.08 -41.09
CA SER A 100 17.75 12.58 -39.94
C SER A 100 17.13 12.05 -38.65
N LEU A 101 17.94 11.85 -37.60
CA LEU A 101 17.44 11.44 -36.27
C LEU A 101 16.28 12.34 -35.81
N ALA A 102 16.36 13.65 -36.08
CA ALA A 102 15.30 14.60 -35.77
C ALA A 102 14.00 14.35 -36.56
N GLU A 103 14.09 13.97 -37.84
CA GLU A 103 12.92 13.63 -38.66
C GLU A 103 12.26 12.34 -38.17
N VAL A 104 13.06 11.35 -37.79
CA VAL A 104 12.57 10.11 -37.18
C VAL A 104 11.87 10.39 -35.86
N MET A 105 12.46 11.22 -34.99
CA MET A 105 11.82 11.66 -33.74
C MET A 105 10.53 12.44 -33.97
N LEU A 106 10.45 13.27 -35.01
CA LEU A 106 9.23 13.98 -35.39
C LEU A 106 8.13 13.00 -35.82
N VAL A 107 8.47 12.00 -36.64
CA VAL A 107 7.51 10.97 -37.08
C VAL A 107 7.00 10.15 -35.89
N PHE A 108 7.88 9.73 -34.97
CA PHE A 108 7.46 9.06 -33.74
C PHE A 108 6.59 9.95 -32.86
N CYS A 109 6.95 11.22 -32.69
CA CYS A 109 6.12 12.18 -31.96
C CYS A 109 4.71 12.26 -32.56
N LEU A 110 4.60 12.43 -33.88
CA LEU A 110 3.32 12.47 -34.58
C LEU A 110 2.53 11.15 -34.47
N ALA A 111 3.20 10.00 -34.51
CA ALA A 111 2.55 8.71 -34.28
C ALA A 111 2.00 8.58 -32.85
N PHE A 112 2.77 9.01 -31.85
CA PHE A 112 2.34 8.99 -30.45
C PHE A 112 1.23 10.02 -30.16
N THR A 113 1.24 11.19 -30.80
CA THR A 113 0.13 12.15 -30.64
C THR A 113 -1.18 11.60 -31.18
N VAL A 114 -1.14 10.95 -32.35
CA VAL A 114 -2.31 10.29 -32.94
C VAL A 114 -2.76 9.12 -32.06
N GLY A 115 -1.84 8.27 -31.62
CA GLY A 115 -2.15 7.14 -30.73
C GLY A 115 -2.76 7.60 -29.40
N HIS A 116 -2.23 8.66 -28.80
CA HIS A 116 -2.79 9.25 -27.58
C HIS A 116 -4.20 9.78 -27.82
N TYR A 117 -4.43 10.51 -28.91
CA TYR A 117 -5.75 11.01 -29.27
C TYR A 117 -6.78 9.88 -29.44
N LEU A 118 -6.38 8.76 -30.05
CA LEU A 118 -7.24 7.58 -30.17
C LEU A 118 -7.59 6.97 -28.79
N VAL A 119 -6.65 6.97 -27.84
CA VAL A 119 -6.92 6.50 -26.46
C VAL A 119 -7.90 7.42 -25.74
N LEU A 120 -7.74 8.74 -25.85
CA LEU A 120 -8.69 9.70 -25.26
C LEU A 120 -10.10 9.53 -25.86
N TRP A 121 -10.17 9.30 -27.18
CA TRP A 121 -11.40 8.93 -27.84
C TRP A 121 -11.95 7.58 -27.36
N GLY A 122 -11.09 6.59 -27.10
CA GLY A 122 -11.47 5.30 -26.53
C GLY A 122 -12.16 5.44 -25.17
N VAL A 123 -11.58 6.22 -24.26
CA VAL A 123 -12.18 6.51 -22.93
C VAL A 123 -13.50 7.26 -23.07
N TYR A 124 -13.56 8.24 -23.97
CA TYR A 124 -14.81 8.95 -24.26
C TYR A 124 -15.90 8.01 -24.78
N ILE A 125 -15.57 7.13 -25.72
CA ILE A 125 -16.50 6.14 -26.28
C ILE A 125 -16.93 5.14 -25.20
N GLU A 126 -16.04 4.67 -24.33
CA GLU A 126 -16.37 3.76 -23.23
C GLU A 126 -17.36 4.40 -22.26
N ARG A 127 -17.08 5.63 -21.80
CA ARG A 127 -18.01 6.37 -20.94
C ARG A 127 -19.36 6.54 -21.65
N LYS A 128 -19.36 6.96 -22.91
CA LYS A 128 -20.60 7.13 -23.70
C LYS A 128 -21.39 5.82 -23.85
N LEU A 129 -20.73 4.71 -24.12
CA LEU A 129 -21.37 3.39 -24.22
C LEU A 129 -21.94 2.94 -22.87
N ALA A 130 -21.25 3.21 -21.76
CA ALA A 130 -21.77 2.92 -20.43
C ALA A 130 -23.06 3.70 -20.13
N PHE A 131 -23.13 4.98 -20.53
CA PHE A 131 -24.37 5.76 -20.49
C PHE A 131 -25.45 5.10 -21.35
N ASP A 132 -25.16 4.80 -22.62
CA ASP A 132 -26.13 4.22 -23.56
C ASP A 132 -26.66 2.85 -23.07
N ASP A 133 -25.80 1.98 -22.52
CA ASP A 133 -26.19 0.68 -21.96
C ASP A 133 -27.13 0.80 -20.75
N LEU A 134 -26.96 1.84 -19.94
CA LEU A 134 -27.82 2.12 -18.78
C LEU A 134 -29.20 2.69 -19.18
N PHE A 135 -29.33 3.33 -20.33
CA PHE A 135 -30.63 3.71 -20.90
C PHE A 135 -31.29 2.57 -21.71
N ARG A 136 -30.48 1.71 -22.34
CA ARG A 136 -30.96 0.63 -23.24
C ARG A 136 -31.46 -0.58 -22.47
N ARG A 137 -30.78 -0.96 -21.39
CA ARG A 137 -31.35 -1.86 -20.37
C ARG A 137 -32.21 -0.95 -19.49
N LYS A 138 -33.49 -1.26 -19.25
CA LYS A 138 -34.38 -0.49 -18.35
C LYS A 138 -33.85 -0.49 -16.90
N ALA A 139 -32.71 0.15 -16.66
CA ALA A 139 -32.00 0.13 -15.40
C ALA A 139 -32.84 0.87 -14.35
N SER A 140 -32.70 0.46 -13.09
CA SER A 140 -33.43 1.08 -11.99
C SER A 140 -33.21 2.60 -11.98
N LYS A 141 -34.29 3.37 -11.83
CA LYS A 141 -34.29 4.85 -11.81
C LYS A 141 -33.24 5.45 -10.86
N LYS A 142 -32.83 4.70 -9.82
CA LYS A 142 -31.78 5.10 -8.87
C LYS A 142 -30.39 5.12 -9.51
N LYS A 143 -30.02 4.12 -10.31
CA LYS A 143 -28.73 4.08 -11.03
C LYS A 143 -28.67 5.15 -12.12
N GLN A 144 -29.81 5.39 -12.78
CA GLN A 144 -29.94 6.42 -13.80
C GLN A 144 -29.68 7.81 -13.22
N LYS A 145 -30.29 8.14 -12.08
CA LYS A 145 -30.05 9.42 -11.38
C LYS A 145 -28.61 9.59 -10.86
N GLN A 146 -28.01 8.53 -10.32
CA GLN A 146 -26.62 8.58 -9.85
C GLN A 146 -25.64 8.90 -10.98
N LEU A 147 -25.85 8.29 -12.15
CA LEU A 147 -25.02 8.53 -13.31
C LEU A 147 -25.29 9.89 -13.96
N GLU A 148 -26.53 10.36 -13.92
CA GLU A 148 -26.93 11.70 -14.36
C GLU A 148 -26.31 12.78 -13.47
N GLU A 149 -26.27 12.57 -12.16
CA GLU A 149 -25.56 13.42 -11.19
C GLU A 149 -24.02 13.37 -11.40
N GLU A 150 -23.46 12.20 -11.71
CA GLU A 150 -22.04 12.05 -12.07
C GLU A 150 -21.70 12.78 -13.38
N LEU A 151 -22.62 12.79 -14.35
CA LEU A 151 -22.50 13.56 -15.60
C LEU A 151 -22.65 15.07 -15.40
N GLU A 152 -23.49 15.49 -14.46
CA GLU A 152 -23.62 16.91 -14.08
C GLU A 152 -22.35 17.42 -13.37
N GLN A 153 -21.69 16.56 -12.58
CA GLN A 153 -20.42 16.87 -11.92
C GLN A 153 -19.23 16.82 -12.89
N GLU A 154 -19.15 15.79 -13.73
CA GLU A 154 -18.18 15.68 -14.82
C GLU A 154 -18.91 15.67 -16.18
N PRO A 155 -19.14 16.85 -16.78
CA PRO A 155 -19.70 16.88 -18.13
C PRO A 155 -18.79 16.10 -19.06
N LEU A 156 -19.40 15.31 -19.95
CA LEU A 156 -18.72 14.61 -21.05
C LEU A 156 -18.08 15.63 -22.01
N VAL A 157 -16.94 16.18 -21.61
CA VAL A 157 -16.13 17.05 -22.46
C VAL A 157 -15.40 16.13 -23.43
N GLY A 158 -15.77 16.19 -24.70
CA GLY A 158 -15.04 15.47 -25.75
C GLY A 158 -13.58 15.90 -25.78
N PRO A 159 -12.65 15.00 -26.15
CA PRO A 159 -11.23 15.32 -26.18
C PRO A 159 -10.96 16.53 -27.08
N GLY A 160 -10.44 17.60 -26.49
CA GLY A 160 -10.21 18.86 -27.16
C GLY A 160 -8.88 18.86 -27.92
N TRP A 161 -8.73 19.80 -28.87
CA TRP A 161 -7.43 20.01 -29.54
C TRP A 161 -6.32 20.53 -28.59
N ARG A 162 -6.68 20.90 -27.36
CA ARG A 162 -5.74 21.33 -26.32
C ARG A 162 -5.13 20.17 -25.54
N ASP A 163 -5.72 18.98 -25.66
CA ASP A 163 -5.23 17.75 -25.03
C ASP A 163 -4.22 17.01 -25.94
N LEU A 164 -3.82 17.64 -27.06
CA LEU A 164 -2.71 17.14 -27.86
C LEU A 164 -1.44 17.10 -27.00
N LEU A 165 -0.85 15.92 -26.95
CA LEU A 165 0.33 15.58 -26.15
C LEU A 165 1.45 16.65 -26.17
N PRO A 166 1.84 17.24 -27.32
CA PRO A 166 2.88 18.27 -27.36
C PRO A 166 2.48 19.57 -26.64
N LEU A 167 1.19 19.94 -26.68
CA LEU A 167 0.66 21.15 -26.05
C LEU A 167 0.38 20.92 -24.56
N ALA A 168 -0.13 19.74 -24.20
CA ALA A 168 -0.33 19.34 -22.82
C ALA A 168 1.00 19.26 -22.06
N ILE A 169 2.04 18.67 -22.67
CA ILE A 169 3.40 18.67 -22.13
C ILE A 169 3.93 20.11 -22.03
N GLY A 170 3.76 20.94 -23.06
CA GLY A 170 4.21 22.35 -23.01
C GLY A 170 3.59 23.13 -21.85
N ARG A 171 2.28 22.99 -21.64
CA ARG A 171 1.57 23.63 -20.52
C ARG A 171 1.98 23.04 -19.17
N GLY A 172 2.16 21.73 -19.10
CA GLY A 172 2.64 21.03 -17.90
C GLY A 172 4.04 21.49 -17.50
N LEU A 173 4.97 21.57 -18.46
CA LEU A 173 6.33 22.07 -18.24
C LEU A 173 6.33 23.54 -17.82
N TYR A 174 5.48 24.38 -18.42
CA TYR A 174 5.32 25.77 -17.99
C TYR A 174 4.77 25.88 -16.57
N ALA A 175 3.74 25.11 -16.23
CA ALA A 175 3.18 25.06 -14.88
C ALA A 175 4.21 24.52 -13.87
N CYS A 176 5.02 23.54 -14.25
CA CYS A 176 6.13 23.06 -13.45
C CYS A 176 7.22 24.12 -13.29
N ALA A 177 7.57 24.87 -14.34
CA ALA A 177 8.59 25.91 -14.25
C ALA A 177 8.16 27.08 -13.35
N VAL A 178 6.88 27.46 -13.41
CA VAL A 178 6.31 28.52 -12.56
C VAL A 178 6.02 28.01 -11.13
N GLY A 179 5.61 26.76 -10.98
CA GLY A 179 5.30 26.12 -9.70
C GLY A 179 6.50 25.56 -8.95
N ALA A 180 7.60 25.26 -9.63
CA ALA A 180 8.85 24.75 -9.06
C ALA A 180 9.40 25.63 -7.94
N PRO A 181 9.53 26.97 -8.08
CA PRO A 181 10.00 27.80 -6.98
C PRO A 181 9.06 27.75 -5.77
N GLY A 182 7.74 27.66 -5.97
CA GLY A 182 6.78 27.50 -4.88
C GLY A 182 6.89 26.16 -4.17
N ALA A 183 6.97 25.07 -4.93
CA ALA A 183 7.14 23.72 -4.40
C ALA A 183 8.47 23.54 -3.66
N CYS A 184 9.56 24.11 -4.19
CA CYS A 184 10.85 24.12 -3.51
C CYS A 184 10.81 24.90 -2.20
N ARG A 185 10.17 26.08 -2.17
CA ARG A 185 10.01 26.85 -0.93
C ARG A 185 9.19 26.08 0.11
N TRP A 186 8.04 25.54 -0.29
CA TRP A 186 7.22 24.69 0.57
C TRP A 186 7.98 23.47 1.10
N ALA A 187 8.80 22.82 0.27
CA ALA A 187 9.61 21.68 0.70
C ALA A 187 10.71 22.09 1.69
N LEU A 188 11.36 23.23 1.47
CA LEU A 188 12.36 23.77 2.39
C LEU A 188 11.74 24.17 3.74
N ASP A 189 10.57 24.81 3.72
CA ASP A 189 9.82 25.19 4.92
C ASP A 189 9.38 23.93 5.68
N SER A 190 8.87 22.92 4.98
CA SER A 190 8.49 21.62 5.57
C SER A 190 9.67 20.90 6.23
N LEU A 191 10.89 21.02 5.65
CA LEU A 191 12.11 20.47 6.24
C LEU A 191 12.57 21.27 7.46
N ALA A 192 12.41 22.59 7.45
CA ALA A 192 12.70 23.45 8.59
C ALA A 192 11.76 23.17 9.77
N ASP A 193 10.46 23.05 9.50
CA ASP A 193 9.45 22.70 10.50
C ASP A 193 9.70 21.32 11.11
N TRP A 194 10.05 20.33 10.28
CA TRP A 194 10.43 19.00 10.75
C TRP A 194 11.66 19.03 11.67
N ARG A 195 12.70 19.79 11.29
CA ARG A 195 13.92 19.95 12.09
C ARG A 195 13.61 20.60 13.43
N ASP A 196 12.78 21.64 13.45
CA ASP A 196 12.46 22.39 14.66
C ASP A 196 11.57 21.58 15.61
N ALA A 197 10.61 20.79 15.07
CA ALA A 197 9.83 19.83 15.84
C ALA A 197 10.72 18.75 16.49
N GLU A 198 11.71 18.25 15.76
CA GLU A 198 12.66 17.26 16.29
C GLU A 198 13.54 17.86 17.41
N LEU A 199 13.94 19.12 17.28
CA LEU A 199 14.67 19.83 18.33
C LEU A 199 13.81 20.04 19.58
N GLN A 200 12.52 20.37 19.41
CA GLN A 200 11.57 20.50 20.52
C GLN A 200 11.39 19.18 21.27
N ARG A 201 11.26 18.05 20.57
CA ARG A 201 11.18 16.71 21.19
C ARG A 201 12.41 16.40 22.04
N LYS A 202 13.61 16.68 21.52
CA LYS A 202 14.86 16.48 22.27
C LYS A 202 14.95 17.39 23.50
N ARG A 203 14.47 18.62 23.42
CA ARG A 203 14.42 19.55 24.57
C ARG A 203 13.40 19.09 25.61
N ALA A 204 12.22 18.65 25.20
CA ALA A 204 11.19 18.11 26.09
C ALA A 204 11.69 16.85 26.81
N ALA A 205 12.28 15.89 26.09
CA ALA A 205 12.85 14.68 26.68
C ALA A 205 13.98 14.99 27.68
N LYS A 206 14.83 16.00 27.40
CA LYS A 206 15.85 16.46 28.34
C LYS A 206 15.24 17.08 29.60
N ALA A 207 14.22 17.93 29.44
CA ALA A 207 13.52 18.54 30.57
C ALA A 207 12.80 17.50 31.44
N GLU A 208 12.15 16.50 30.83
CA GLU A 208 11.54 15.38 31.54
C GLU A 208 12.58 14.53 32.27
N ALA A 209 13.73 14.26 31.66
CA ALA A 209 14.82 13.53 32.30
C ALA A 209 15.43 14.31 33.49
N GLU A 210 15.58 15.63 33.36
CA GLU A 210 16.06 16.50 34.43
C GLU A 210 15.05 16.57 35.58
N ALA A 211 13.76 16.71 35.29
CA ALA A 211 12.69 16.68 36.29
C ALA A 211 12.62 15.33 37.02
N ALA A 212 12.76 14.22 36.30
CA ALA A 212 12.82 12.88 36.88
C ALA A 212 14.07 12.69 37.77
N ALA A 213 15.21 13.24 37.36
CA ALA A 213 16.44 13.22 38.15
C ALA A 213 16.31 14.08 39.42
N GLU A 214 15.69 15.26 39.34
CA GLU A 214 15.42 16.10 40.51
C GLU A 214 14.44 15.40 41.47
N GLU A 215 13.38 14.77 40.95
CA GLU A 215 12.45 14.01 41.78
C GLU A 215 13.14 12.81 42.45
N ALA A 216 14.02 12.10 41.75
CA ALA A 216 14.83 11.03 42.33
C ALA A 216 15.73 11.54 43.46
N ARG A 217 16.41 12.68 43.27
CA ARG A 217 17.22 13.34 44.32
C ARG A 217 16.36 13.73 45.53
N ARG A 218 15.17 14.30 45.32
CA ARG A 218 14.22 14.63 46.40
C ARG A 218 13.74 13.37 47.13
N ARG A 219 13.50 12.26 46.41
CA ARG A 219 13.16 10.96 46.99
C ARG A 219 14.31 10.39 47.82
N GLU A 220 15.56 10.53 47.37
CA GLU A 220 16.75 10.13 48.12
C GLU A 220 16.94 10.96 49.39
N GLN A 221 16.80 12.29 49.32
CA GLN A 221 16.86 13.16 50.49
C GLN A 221 15.78 12.80 51.52
N ARG A 222 14.54 12.51 51.08
CA ARG A 222 13.47 12.02 51.97
C ARG A 222 13.82 10.68 52.62
N LYS A 223 14.47 9.77 51.87
CA LYS A 223 14.95 8.49 52.42
C LYS A 223 16.07 8.71 53.45
N GLN A 224 17.01 9.61 53.19
CA GLN A 224 18.10 9.97 54.12
C GLN A 224 17.54 10.59 55.40
N GLN A 225 16.67 11.60 55.31
CA GLN A 225 16.03 12.20 56.49
C GLN A 225 15.26 11.17 57.32
N LYS A 226 14.60 10.20 56.67
CA LYS A 226 13.90 9.12 57.38
C LYS A 226 14.87 8.14 58.06
N ARG A 227 16.05 7.89 57.47
CA ARG A 227 17.12 7.09 58.09
C ARG A 227 17.72 7.81 59.30
N GLU A 228 18.08 9.08 59.15
CA GLU A 228 18.59 9.92 60.24
C GLU A 228 17.62 10.01 61.42
N ARG A 229 16.31 10.21 61.17
CA ARG A 229 15.29 10.20 62.23
C ARG A 229 15.20 8.86 62.97
N ARG A 230 15.38 7.74 62.27
CA ARG A 230 15.40 6.40 62.89
C ARG A 230 16.66 6.20 63.72
N GLU A 231 17.81 6.64 63.23
CA GLU A 231 19.07 6.60 63.98
C GLU A 231 19.00 7.47 65.24
N GLN A 232 18.43 8.67 65.15
CA GLN A 232 18.17 9.53 66.32
C GLN A 232 17.24 8.85 67.34
N GLN A 233 16.15 8.22 66.90
CA GLN A 233 15.26 7.46 67.78
C GLN A 233 15.97 6.28 68.45
N LEU A 234 16.76 5.51 67.69
CA LEU A 234 17.55 4.40 68.22
C LEU A 234 18.60 4.88 69.23
N ALA A 235 19.30 5.98 68.95
CA ALA A 235 20.26 6.58 69.87
C ALA A 235 19.60 7.08 71.16
N GLN A 236 18.41 7.65 71.06
CA GLN A 236 17.63 8.10 72.23
C GLN A 236 17.20 6.91 73.10
N VAL A 237 16.72 5.81 72.49
CA VAL A 237 16.37 4.57 73.21
C VAL A 237 17.61 3.93 73.85
N GLN A 238 18.74 3.90 73.15
CA GLN A 238 20.01 3.40 73.68
C GLN A 238 20.43 4.20 74.93
N GLN A 239 20.29 5.52 74.89
CA GLN A 239 20.64 6.40 76.00
C GLN A 239 19.69 6.22 77.21
N GLN A 240 18.39 5.98 76.96
CA GLN A 240 17.44 5.60 78.01
C GLN A 240 17.77 4.25 78.65
N LEU A 241 18.13 3.23 77.86
CA LEU A 241 18.56 1.91 78.38
C LEU A 241 19.82 2.00 79.24
N LEU A 242 20.78 2.84 78.85
CA LEU A 242 21.99 3.14 79.65
C LEU A 242 21.65 3.85 80.97
N ALA A 243 20.68 4.76 80.96
CA ALA A 243 20.22 5.45 82.17
C ALA A 243 19.43 4.53 83.11
N GLU A 244 18.64 3.59 82.57
CA GLU A 244 17.88 2.61 83.35
C GLU A 244 18.80 1.58 84.04
N GLN A 245 19.93 1.21 83.42
CA GLN A 245 20.96 0.39 84.10
C GLN A 245 21.66 1.09 85.28
N GLN A 246 21.52 2.42 85.42
CA GLN A 246 22.14 3.19 86.49
C GLN A 246 21.17 3.49 87.66
N GLN A 247 19.91 3.04 87.63
CA GLN A 247 18.98 3.21 88.75
C GLN A 247 19.00 2.02 89.73
N PRO A 248 18.93 2.25 91.07
CA PRO A 248 18.85 1.18 92.05
C PRO A 248 17.43 0.59 92.14
N LEU A 249 17.37 -0.73 92.30
CA LEU A 249 16.17 -1.56 92.44
C LEU A 249 15.21 -1.09 93.57
N PRO A 250 13.88 -1.09 93.33
CA PRO A 250 12.93 -1.52 94.34
C PRO A 250 11.89 -2.55 93.84
N THR A 251 11.34 -3.24 94.83
CA THR A 251 10.45 -4.42 94.84
C THR A 251 9.06 -4.24 94.20
N PRO A 252 8.38 -5.35 93.81
CA PRO A 252 7.09 -5.31 93.11
C PRO A 252 5.91 -5.03 94.05
N PRO A 253 4.77 -4.56 93.49
CA PRO A 253 3.55 -5.31 93.72
C PRO A 253 2.65 -5.48 92.49
N VAL A 254 1.95 -6.60 92.56
CA VAL A 254 0.87 -7.11 91.72
C VAL A 254 -0.37 -6.21 91.81
N LYS A 255 -1.02 -5.90 90.67
CA LYS A 255 -2.47 -6.10 90.43
C LYS A 255 -2.92 -5.53 89.07
N ALA A 256 -3.38 -6.47 88.24
CA ALA A 256 -4.60 -6.47 87.43
C ALA A 256 -5.12 -5.13 86.87
N ALA A 257 -5.11 -5.04 85.55
CA ALA A 257 -6.15 -4.34 84.78
C ALA A 257 -6.43 -5.12 83.50
N VAL A 258 -7.55 -5.81 83.50
CA VAL A 258 -8.24 -6.35 82.33
C VAL A 258 -8.74 -5.17 81.50
N SER A 259 -8.44 -5.15 80.20
CA SER A 259 -9.20 -4.40 79.21
C SER A 259 -9.06 -5.09 77.85
N ASN A 260 -9.90 -6.09 77.65
CA ASN A 260 -10.28 -6.53 76.32
C ASN A 260 -11.51 -5.70 75.93
N GLY A 261 -11.38 -4.96 74.84
CA GLY A 261 -12.46 -4.20 74.26
C GLY A 261 -11.98 -3.54 72.99
N ASP A 262 -12.07 -4.27 71.87
CA ASP A 262 -12.46 -3.64 70.62
C ASP A 262 -13.45 -4.54 69.90
N GLN A 263 -14.59 -3.92 69.64
CA GLN A 263 -15.77 -4.48 69.03
C GLN A 263 -15.47 -4.84 67.56
N ALA A 264 -15.79 -6.07 67.18
CA ALA A 264 -16.03 -6.45 65.80
C ALA A 264 -17.41 -7.11 65.73
N GLU A 265 -18.41 -6.24 65.55
CA GLU A 265 -19.47 -6.36 64.57
C GLU A 265 -20.05 -7.77 64.36
N SER A 266 -21.25 -7.94 64.92
CA SER A 266 -22.26 -8.90 64.52
C SER A 266 -22.39 -9.02 63.00
N THR A 267 -22.19 -10.21 62.45
CA THR A 267 -22.88 -10.62 61.22
C THR A 267 -23.05 -12.14 61.22
N THR A 268 -24.28 -12.55 61.49
CA THR A 268 -24.84 -13.88 61.16
C THR A 268 -24.36 -14.33 59.78
N PRO A 269 -24.02 -15.61 59.53
CA PRO A 269 -23.72 -16.04 58.17
C PRO A 269 -24.92 -15.72 57.28
N PRO A 270 -24.76 -14.91 56.21
CA PRO A 270 -25.84 -14.68 55.27
C PRO A 270 -26.14 -16.03 54.63
N ALA A 271 -27.40 -16.47 54.74
CA ALA A 271 -27.89 -17.66 54.06
C ALA A 271 -27.44 -17.57 52.60
N LEU A 272 -26.74 -18.60 52.11
CA LEU A 272 -26.42 -18.68 50.69
C LEU A 272 -27.72 -18.54 49.93
N VAL A 273 -27.80 -17.53 49.08
CA VAL A 273 -28.91 -17.44 48.14
C VAL A 273 -28.71 -18.61 47.17
N GLU A 274 -29.63 -19.56 47.17
CA GLU A 274 -29.69 -20.64 46.19
C GLU A 274 -30.88 -20.35 45.28
N GLY A 275 -30.60 -19.98 44.02
CA GLY A 275 -31.61 -19.52 43.07
C GLY A 275 -31.01 -19.04 41.75
N PRO A 276 -31.82 -18.90 40.68
CA PRO A 276 -31.36 -18.45 39.37
C PRO A 276 -30.76 -17.05 39.46
N TRP A 277 -29.64 -16.84 38.75
CA TRP A 277 -28.92 -15.57 38.72
C TRP A 277 -29.80 -14.44 38.18
N SER A 278 -30.08 -13.45 39.01
CA SER A 278 -30.78 -12.23 38.62
C SER A 278 -29.86 -11.29 37.83
N GLU A 279 -30.45 -10.45 36.97
CA GLU A 279 -29.71 -9.48 36.16
C GLU A 279 -28.94 -8.46 37.03
N ALA A 280 -29.48 -8.12 38.20
CA ALA A 280 -28.82 -7.27 39.19
C ALA A 280 -27.55 -7.93 39.78
N GLU A 281 -27.61 -9.23 40.09
CA GLU A 281 -26.44 -10.00 40.56
C GLU A 281 -25.37 -10.13 39.47
N GLN A 282 -25.77 -10.25 38.20
CA GLN A 282 -24.83 -10.29 37.06
C GLN A 282 -24.08 -8.97 36.88
N GLN A 283 -24.77 -7.83 37.00
CA GLN A 283 -24.12 -6.51 36.93
C GLN A 283 -23.18 -6.28 38.12
N LEU A 284 -23.56 -6.74 39.31
CA LEU A 284 -22.71 -6.67 40.50
C LEU A 284 -21.47 -7.56 40.37
N LEU A 285 -21.60 -8.74 39.75
CA LEU A 285 -20.48 -9.63 39.43
C LEU A 285 -19.48 -8.96 38.48
N VAL A 286 -19.94 -8.33 37.40
CA VAL A 286 -19.06 -7.59 36.46
C VAL A 286 -18.30 -6.47 37.18
N LYS A 287 -19.00 -5.71 38.04
CA LYS A 287 -18.38 -4.65 38.85
C LYS A 287 -17.37 -5.19 39.87
N ALA A 288 -17.65 -6.33 40.50
CA ALA A 288 -16.76 -6.98 41.45
C ALA A 288 -15.51 -7.58 40.77
N VAL A 289 -15.66 -8.18 39.59
CA VAL A 289 -14.57 -8.72 38.77
C VAL A 289 -13.62 -7.60 38.30
N ALA A 290 -14.15 -6.41 37.98
CA ALA A 290 -13.36 -5.22 37.69
C ALA A 290 -12.65 -4.65 38.93
N ARG A 291 -13.30 -4.70 40.10
CA ARG A 291 -12.73 -4.24 41.38
C ARG A 291 -11.55 -5.09 41.85
N PHE A 292 -11.57 -6.40 41.56
CA PHE A 292 -10.49 -7.33 41.90
C PHE A 292 -9.87 -7.93 40.63
N PRO A 293 -8.78 -7.35 40.08
CA PRO A 293 -8.14 -7.85 38.87
C PRO A 293 -7.42 -9.19 39.07
N SER A 294 -7.05 -9.84 37.96
CA SER A 294 -6.29 -11.09 37.94
C SER A 294 -4.92 -10.90 38.57
N GLY A 295 -4.71 -11.46 39.77
CA GLY A 295 -3.48 -11.30 40.55
C GLY A 295 -3.74 -11.15 42.05
N THR A 296 -4.98 -10.86 42.46
CA THR A 296 -5.36 -10.81 43.87
C THR A 296 -5.43 -12.23 44.48
N PRO A 297 -4.70 -12.54 45.58
CA PRO A 297 -4.85 -13.81 46.28
C PRO A 297 -6.26 -13.92 46.88
N GLY A 298 -6.90 -15.08 46.76
CA GLY A 298 -8.27 -15.30 47.24
C GLY A 298 -9.34 -14.50 46.47
N ARG A 299 -9.10 -14.15 45.20
CA ARG A 299 -10.02 -13.34 44.37
C ARG A 299 -11.46 -13.82 44.43
N TRP A 300 -11.68 -15.12 44.23
CA TRP A 300 -13.03 -15.70 44.17
C TRP A 300 -13.73 -15.72 45.53
N GLU A 301 -12.97 -15.85 46.63
CA GLU A 301 -13.50 -15.79 48.00
C GLU A 301 -13.99 -14.37 48.35
N LYS A 302 -13.26 -13.33 47.93
CA LYS A 302 -13.66 -11.93 48.11
C LYS A 302 -14.89 -11.55 47.29
N ILE A 303 -15.01 -12.08 46.07
CA ILE A 303 -16.18 -11.84 45.21
C ILE A 303 -17.40 -12.62 45.73
N ALA A 304 -17.20 -13.86 46.17
CA ALA A 304 -18.25 -14.68 46.78
C ALA A 304 -18.81 -14.05 48.06
N ALA A 305 -17.95 -13.48 48.91
CA ALA A 305 -18.36 -12.76 50.11
C ALA A 305 -19.24 -11.54 49.81
N LEU A 306 -18.99 -10.83 48.70
CA LEU A 306 -19.79 -9.67 48.26
C LEU A 306 -21.12 -10.05 47.60
N LEU A 307 -21.17 -11.22 46.95
CA LEU A 307 -22.36 -11.70 46.24
C LEU A 307 -23.21 -12.66 47.08
N HIS A 308 -22.74 -13.06 48.27
CA HIS A 308 -23.40 -14.05 49.14
C HIS A 308 -23.72 -15.38 48.43
N ARG A 309 -22.84 -15.82 47.52
CA ARG A 309 -22.94 -17.05 46.72
C ARG A 309 -21.71 -17.93 46.91
N ALA A 310 -21.85 -19.22 46.60
CA ALA A 310 -20.74 -20.17 46.68
C ALA A 310 -19.59 -19.79 45.72
N VAL A 311 -18.35 -19.88 46.20
CA VAL A 311 -17.11 -19.67 45.42
C VAL A 311 -17.08 -20.41 44.07
N PRO A 312 -17.46 -21.71 43.97
CA PRO A 312 -17.45 -22.42 42.69
C PRO A 312 -18.47 -21.89 41.69
N ASP A 313 -19.66 -21.45 42.14
CA ASP A 313 -20.73 -20.95 41.28
C ASP A 313 -20.36 -19.57 40.69
N VAL A 314 -19.81 -18.68 41.53
CA VAL A 314 -19.29 -17.38 41.11
C VAL A 314 -18.16 -17.53 40.08
N ALA A 315 -17.25 -18.47 40.29
CA ALA A 315 -16.13 -18.73 39.37
C ALA A 315 -16.60 -19.32 38.03
N ALA A 316 -17.60 -20.21 38.04
CA ALA A 316 -18.21 -20.76 36.83
C ALA A 316 -18.93 -19.65 36.04
N ARG A 317 -19.76 -18.86 36.72
CA ARG A 317 -20.54 -17.80 36.08
C ARG A 317 -19.69 -16.68 35.51
N ALA A 318 -18.61 -16.31 36.17
CA ALA A 318 -17.66 -15.33 35.65
C ALA A 318 -16.94 -15.81 34.38
N ARG A 319 -16.60 -17.11 34.30
CA ARG A 319 -16.03 -17.71 33.08
C ARG A 319 -17.02 -17.73 31.93
N GLU A 320 -18.28 -18.05 32.21
CA GLU A 320 -19.36 -17.99 31.21
C GLU A 320 -19.56 -16.57 30.68
N ALA A 321 -19.58 -15.56 31.56
CA ALA A 321 -19.71 -14.15 31.19
C ALA A 321 -18.54 -13.68 30.30
N GLU A 322 -17.31 -14.06 30.62
CA GLU A 322 -16.12 -13.74 29.80
C GLU A 322 -16.18 -14.42 28.42
N GLN A 323 -16.64 -15.67 28.36
CA GLN A 323 -16.84 -16.40 27.09
C GLN A 323 -17.96 -15.76 26.25
N GLN A 324 -19.05 -15.32 26.87
CA GLN A 324 -20.16 -14.65 26.19
C GLN A 324 -19.72 -13.31 25.60
N MET A 325 -18.97 -12.50 26.36
CA MET A 325 -18.41 -11.24 25.87
C MET A 325 -17.43 -11.47 24.71
N ARG A 326 -16.57 -12.49 24.79
CA ARG A 326 -15.68 -12.87 23.67
C ARG A 326 -16.45 -13.31 22.43
N ARG A 327 -17.56 -14.05 22.59
CA ARG A 327 -18.43 -14.44 21.47
C ARG A 327 -19.13 -13.25 20.84
N GLN A 328 -19.63 -12.31 21.66
CA GLN A 328 -20.26 -11.08 21.17
C GLN A 328 -19.26 -10.18 20.44
N ALA A 329 -18.03 -10.06 20.94
CA ALA A 329 -16.95 -9.34 20.26
C ALA A 329 -16.53 -10.01 18.93
N ALA A 330 -16.48 -11.35 18.89
CA ALA A 330 -16.21 -12.07 17.65
C ALA A 330 -17.36 -11.92 16.63
N ALA A 331 -18.60 -11.93 17.10
CA ALA A 331 -19.78 -11.73 16.25
C ALA A 331 -19.86 -10.29 15.70
N SER A 332 -19.54 -9.27 16.51
CA SER A 332 -19.53 -7.88 16.04
C SER A 332 -18.41 -7.60 15.04
N LEU A 333 -17.23 -8.20 15.22
CA LEU A 333 -16.14 -8.13 14.24
C LEU A 333 -16.50 -8.81 12.92
N ASN A 334 -17.17 -9.97 12.97
CA ASN A 334 -17.64 -10.66 11.76
C ASN A 334 -18.76 -9.88 11.06
N ALA A 335 -19.70 -9.27 11.79
CA ALA A 335 -20.74 -8.43 11.23
C ALA A 335 -20.19 -7.14 10.59
N ALA A 336 -19.18 -6.52 11.22
CA ALA A 336 -18.47 -5.37 10.63
C ALA A 336 -17.66 -5.74 9.38
N PHE A 337 -17.19 -6.97 9.30
CA PHE A 337 -16.50 -7.51 8.12
C PHE A 337 -17.47 -7.78 6.96
N GLU A 338 -18.65 -8.34 7.22
CA GLU A 338 -19.66 -8.61 6.18
C GLU A 338 -20.19 -7.33 5.51
N VAL A 339 -20.41 -6.25 6.28
CA VAL A 339 -20.85 -4.95 5.73
C VAL A 339 -19.81 -4.33 4.79
N ASN A 340 -18.52 -4.65 4.97
CA ASN A 340 -17.44 -4.11 4.15
C ASN A 340 -17.16 -4.97 2.90
N THR A 341 -17.56 -6.25 2.90
CA THR A 341 -17.38 -7.15 1.74
C THR A 341 -18.44 -6.98 0.66
N ASP A 342 -19.63 -6.45 1.00
CA ASP A 342 -20.68 -6.17 0.01
C ASP A 342 -20.36 -4.93 -0.87
N GLY A 343 -19.39 -4.10 -0.46
CA GLY A 343 -18.93 -2.92 -1.18
C GLY A 343 -17.72 -3.12 -2.10
N ALA A 344 -17.05 -4.28 -2.03
CA ALA A 344 -15.77 -4.50 -2.70
C ALA A 344 -15.68 -5.88 -3.37
N ALA A 345 -16.59 -6.15 -4.30
CA ALA A 345 -16.47 -7.27 -5.23
C ALA A 345 -16.02 -6.77 -6.61
N VAL A 346 -14.74 -6.43 -6.74
CA VAL A 346 -14.01 -6.37 -8.02
C VAL A 346 -12.62 -6.99 -7.82
N CYS A 347 -12.29 -7.88 -8.75
CA CYS A 347 -11.22 -8.88 -8.81
C CYS A 347 -9.79 -8.46 -8.42
N GLY A 348 -9.02 -9.46 -7.95
CA GLY A 348 -7.56 -9.40 -7.91
C GLY A 348 -6.91 -10.60 -7.24
N GLU A 349 -6.89 -11.75 -7.92
CA GLU A 349 -5.91 -12.82 -7.64
C GLU A 349 -4.50 -12.26 -7.82
N SER A 350 -3.66 -12.39 -6.79
CA SER A 350 -2.21 -12.31 -6.91
C SER A 350 -1.59 -13.09 -5.77
N ASP A 351 -1.19 -14.32 -6.09
CA ASP A 351 -0.26 -15.12 -5.30
C ASP A 351 1.10 -14.41 -5.28
N SER A 352 1.63 -14.13 -4.09
CA SER A 352 3.03 -13.78 -3.88
C SER A 352 3.43 -14.26 -2.50
N ASP A 353 3.99 -15.46 -2.47
CA ASP A 353 4.73 -16.00 -1.34
C ASP A 353 6.02 -15.18 -1.14
N SER A 354 6.22 -14.67 0.07
CA SER A 354 7.55 -14.35 0.59
C SER A 354 7.56 -14.55 2.10
N ASP A 355 8.30 -15.58 2.51
CA ASP A 355 8.55 -16.00 3.88
C ASP A 355 9.38 -14.98 4.68
N ALA A 356 8.98 -14.75 5.93
CA ALA A 356 9.87 -14.42 7.05
C ALA A 356 9.16 -14.70 8.40
N ASP A 357 9.85 -15.44 9.26
CA ASP A 357 9.43 -16.06 10.52
C ASP A 357 8.87 -15.07 11.57
N SER A 358 8.05 -15.42 12.58
CA SER A 358 8.18 -16.53 13.53
C SER A 358 6.87 -16.77 14.30
N ASP A 359 6.69 -18.02 14.72
CA ASP A 359 5.88 -18.50 15.85
C ASP A 359 4.34 -18.52 15.72
N GLY A 360 3.78 -19.62 15.18
CA GLY A 360 2.32 -19.82 15.13
C GLY A 360 1.81 -21.09 14.42
N GLY A 361 2.65 -22.13 14.25
CA GLY A 361 2.39 -23.25 13.35
C GLY A 361 1.16 -24.13 13.67
N ALA A 362 0.79 -24.29 14.95
CA ALA A 362 -0.28 -25.20 15.34
C ALA A 362 -1.69 -24.71 14.94
N GLY A 363 -1.95 -23.41 15.07
CA GLY A 363 -3.25 -22.82 14.73
C GLY A 363 -3.53 -22.79 13.23
N ARG A 364 -2.49 -22.57 12.41
CA ARG A 364 -2.60 -22.49 10.94
C ARG A 364 -2.92 -23.85 10.33
N ALA A 365 -2.31 -24.92 10.83
CA ALA A 365 -2.59 -26.28 10.38
C ALA A 365 -4.03 -26.71 10.70
N GLN A 366 -4.53 -26.35 11.89
CA GLN A 366 -5.90 -26.66 12.30
C GLN A 366 -6.95 -25.86 11.50
N ARG A 367 -6.67 -24.59 11.19
CA ARG A 367 -7.52 -23.75 10.32
C ARG A 367 -7.55 -24.27 8.88
N ARG A 368 -6.41 -24.68 8.32
CA ARG A 368 -6.33 -25.30 6.97
C ARG A 368 -7.13 -26.61 6.90
N ARG A 369 -7.04 -27.48 7.92
CA ARG A 369 -7.82 -28.73 7.98
C ARG A 369 -9.33 -28.47 8.08
N ARG A 370 -9.74 -27.46 8.86
CA ARG A 370 -11.14 -27.05 8.99
C ARG A 370 -11.70 -26.50 7.67
N ASN A 371 -10.96 -25.61 6.99
CA ASN A 371 -11.38 -25.07 5.69
C ASN A 371 -11.47 -26.17 4.62
N LYS A 372 -10.55 -27.14 4.62
CA LYS A 372 -10.59 -28.28 3.69
C LYS A 372 -11.82 -29.15 3.90
N ARG A 373 -12.20 -29.41 5.16
CA ARG A 373 -13.43 -30.15 5.50
C ARG A 373 -14.70 -29.40 5.10
N GLN A 374 -14.75 -28.07 5.30
CA GLN A 374 -15.89 -27.26 4.87
C GLN A 374 -16.04 -27.24 3.34
N LYS A 375 -14.93 -27.14 2.60
CA LYS A 375 -14.96 -27.19 1.13
C LYS A 375 -15.44 -28.54 0.61
N GLN A 376 -15.04 -29.65 1.25
CA GLN A 376 -15.55 -30.99 0.93
C GLN A 376 -17.03 -31.15 1.26
N GLN A 377 -17.51 -30.61 2.39
CA GLN A 377 -18.94 -30.61 2.72
C GLN A 377 -19.77 -29.80 1.73
N GLN A 378 -19.30 -28.61 1.31
CA GLN A 378 -19.99 -27.82 0.29
C GLN A 378 -20.03 -28.52 -1.07
N GLN A 379 -18.95 -29.19 -1.47
CA GLN A 379 -18.93 -29.97 -2.71
C GLN A 379 -19.89 -31.16 -2.64
N GLN A 380 -19.92 -31.89 -1.51
CA GLN A 380 -20.88 -32.98 -1.33
C GLN A 380 -22.33 -32.47 -1.32
N ARG A 381 -22.60 -31.33 -0.68
CA ARG A 381 -23.92 -30.69 -0.71
C ARG A 381 -24.33 -30.25 -2.11
N GLY A 382 -23.39 -29.71 -2.90
CA GLY A 382 -23.65 -29.34 -4.29
C GLY A 382 -23.96 -30.55 -5.17
N VAL A 383 -23.27 -31.67 -4.96
CA VAL A 383 -23.54 -32.93 -5.67
C VAL A 383 -24.90 -33.51 -5.26
N THR A 384 -25.26 -33.49 -3.97
CA THR A 384 -26.57 -33.99 -3.53
C THR A 384 -27.72 -33.13 -4.05
N VAL A 385 -27.57 -31.79 -4.03
CA VAL A 385 -28.60 -30.89 -4.56
C VAL A 385 -28.79 -31.10 -6.06
N LYS A 386 -27.69 -31.27 -6.80
CA LYS A 386 -27.77 -31.53 -8.25
C LYS A 386 -28.44 -32.87 -8.57
N ALA A 387 -28.15 -33.92 -7.80
CA ALA A 387 -28.82 -35.21 -7.96
C ALA A 387 -30.34 -35.10 -7.65
N GLU A 388 -30.71 -34.32 -6.64
CA GLU A 388 -32.11 -34.07 -6.30
C GLU A 388 -32.83 -33.26 -7.40
N GLU A 389 -32.13 -32.32 -8.04
CA GLU A 389 -32.64 -31.53 -9.18
C GLU A 389 -32.83 -32.41 -10.43
N ASP A 390 -31.87 -33.27 -10.73
CA ASP A 390 -31.94 -34.21 -11.86
C ASP A 390 -33.08 -35.24 -11.68
N ASP A 391 -33.33 -35.73 -10.45
CA ASP A 391 -34.44 -36.63 -10.12
C ASP A 391 -35.81 -35.94 -10.28
N ILE A 392 -35.91 -34.66 -9.91
CA ILE A 392 -37.14 -33.86 -10.08
C ILE A 392 -37.41 -33.63 -11.58
N ASP A 393 -36.39 -33.32 -12.37
CA ASP A 393 -36.52 -33.14 -13.81
C ASP A 393 -36.92 -34.44 -14.52
N GLU A 394 -36.37 -35.59 -14.10
CA GLU A 394 -36.77 -36.89 -14.63
C GLU A 394 -38.24 -37.22 -14.27
N ALA A 395 -38.68 -36.93 -13.04
CA ALA A 395 -40.07 -37.08 -12.63
C ALA A 395 -41.04 -36.16 -13.42
N GLN A 396 -40.62 -34.92 -13.70
CA GLN A 396 -41.38 -34.00 -14.54
C GLN A 396 -41.44 -34.46 -16.00
N GLN A 397 -40.38 -35.05 -16.54
CA GLN A 397 -40.39 -35.61 -17.89
C GLN A 397 -41.30 -36.84 -18.00
N ARG A 398 -41.30 -37.72 -16.99
CA ARG A 398 -42.19 -38.90 -16.95
C ARG A 398 -43.67 -38.52 -16.87
N THR A 399 -44.01 -37.47 -16.12
CA THR A 399 -45.40 -36.98 -16.02
C THR A 399 -45.88 -36.28 -17.29
N ARG A 400 -44.99 -35.76 -18.14
CA ARG A 400 -45.32 -35.19 -19.46
C ARG A 400 -45.45 -36.23 -20.58
N ALA A 401 -44.95 -37.45 -20.35
CA ALA A 401 -44.94 -38.53 -21.34
C ALA A 401 -46.18 -39.45 -21.28
N TRP A 402 -47.01 -39.31 -20.23
CA TRP A 402 -48.36 -39.88 -20.12
C TRP A 402 -49.39 -38.81 -20.48
#